data_AF-A0A4Q7N064-F1
#
_entry.id   AF-A0A4Q7N064-F1
#
_cell.length_a   1.000
_cell.length_b   1.000
_cell.length_c   1.000
_cell.angle_alpha   90.00
_cell.angle_beta   90.00
_cell.angle_gamma   90.00
#
_symmetry.space_group_name_H-M   'P 1'
#
loop_
_entity.id
_entity.type
_entity.pdbx_description
1 polymer ?
#
loop_
_entity_poly.entity_id
_entity_poly.type
_entity_poly.pdbx_seq_one_letter_code
_entity_poly.pdbx_strand_id
1 'polypeptide(L)'
;MKKIKMVLLTVAIITAVTGSFAAKKKFDCYNQQQYHQPTPGNYVMTGTWGINYYCAGGAPATCTYILNPFTQQFEPCRVGFYTPN
;
A
#
# COMPACT_ATOMS: atom_id res chain seq x y z
N MET A 1 43.38 -1.25 -17.46
CA MET A 1 42.12 -0.56 -17.82
C MET A 1 40.94 -1.51 -18.13
N LYS A 2 41.13 -2.64 -18.83
CA LYS A 2 40.02 -3.57 -19.16
C LYS A 2 39.34 -4.21 -17.94
N LYS A 3 40.10 -4.53 -16.87
CA LYS A 3 39.57 -5.18 -15.65
C LYS A 3 38.61 -4.27 -14.86
N ILE A 4 38.95 -2.98 -14.72
CA ILE A 4 38.12 -1.99 -14.00
C ILE A 4 36.80 -1.75 -14.74
N LYS A 5 36.83 -1.69 -16.09
CA LYS A 5 35.61 -1.56 -16.90
C LYS A 5 34.66 -2.74 -16.73
N MET A 6 35.18 -3.95 -16.58
CA MET A 6 34.37 -5.15 -16.38
C MET A 6 33.64 -5.13 -15.03
N VAL A 7 34.32 -4.70 -13.96
CA VAL A 7 33.74 -4.60 -12.61
C VAL A 7 32.63 -3.54 -12.55
N LEU A 8 32.81 -2.40 -13.21
CA LEU A 8 31.78 -1.36 -13.29
C LEU A 8 30.53 -1.85 -14.04
N LEU A 9 30.71 -2.64 -15.09
CA LEU A 9 29.59 -3.19 -15.86
C LEU A 9 28.77 -4.18 -15.04
N THR A 10 29.42 -5.07 -14.28
CA THR A 10 28.73 -6.06 -13.45
C THR A 10 27.97 -5.40 -12.30
N VAL A 11 28.56 -4.41 -11.64
CA VAL A 11 27.88 -3.65 -10.58
C VAL A 11 26.64 -2.94 -11.12
N ALA A 12 26.74 -2.28 -12.28
CA ALA A 12 25.61 -1.59 -12.90
C ALA A 12 24.42 -2.53 -13.20
N ILE A 13 24.71 -3.73 -13.73
CA ILE A 13 23.67 -4.74 -14.01
C ILE A 13 23.01 -5.20 -12.71
N ILE A 14 23.80 -5.50 -11.67
CA ILE A 14 23.27 -5.93 -10.38
C ILE A 14 22.38 -4.84 -9.77
N THR A 15 22.80 -3.57 -9.79
CA THR A 15 22.00 -2.46 -9.28
C THR A 15 20.72 -2.20 -10.08
N ALA A 16 20.74 -2.44 -11.39
CA ALA A 16 19.56 -2.30 -12.23
C ALA A 16 18.51 -3.39 -11.95
N VAL A 17 18.96 -4.64 -11.74
CA VAL A 17 18.08 -5.77 -11.42
C VAL A 17 17.51 -5.64 -10.00
N THR A 18 18.29 -5.19 -9.02
CA THR A 18 17.76 -5.02 -7.65
C THR A 18 16.81 -3.84 -7.53
N GLY A 19 16.99 -2.79 -8.33
CA GLY A 19 16.10 -1.63 -8.35
C GLY A 19 14.66 -1.93 -8.82
N SER A 20 14.48 -2.92 -9.72
CA SER A 20 13.15 -3.27 -10.25
C SER A 20 12.24 -3.96 -9.22
N PHE A 21 12.80 -4.66 -8.23
CA PHE A 21 12.03 -5.30 -7.16
C PHE A 21 11.50 -4.32 -6.09
N ALA A 22 12.02 -3.09 -6.05
CA ALA A 22 11.57 -2.07 -5.07
C ALA A 22 10.31 -1.32 -5.52
N ALA A 23 9.94 -1.38 -6.80
CA ALA A 23 8.80 -0.64 -7.34
C ALA A 23 7.48 -1.38 -7.06
N LYS A 24 6.90 -1.16 -5.88
CA LYS A 24 5.50 -1.50 -5.64
C LYS A 24 4.61 -0.42 -6.26
N LYS A 25 3.70 -0.82 -7.16
CA LYS A 25 2.69 0.09 -7.69
C LYS A 25 1.74 0.46 -6.55
N LYS A 26 1.93 1.64 -5.96
CA LYS A 26 1.04 2.16 -4.93
C LYS A 26 -0.26 2.59 -5.60
N PHE A 27 -1.34 1.85 -5.39
CA PHE A 27 -2.66 2.28 -5.84
C PHE A 27 -3.09 3.50 -5.05
N ASP A 28 -3.75 4.43 -5.74
CA ASP A 28 -4.34 5.59 -5.09
C ASP A 28 -5.56 5.13 -4.28
N CYS A 29 -5.31 4.88 -3.00
CA CYS A 29 -6.29 4.27 -2.13
C CYS A 29 -7.44 5.24 -1.77
N TYR A 30 -7.30 6.53 -2.06
CA TYR A 30 -8.33 7.55 -1.84
C TYR A 30 -9.49 7.45 -2.84
N ASN A 31 -9.22 6.94 -4.04
CA ASN A 31 -10.18 6.85 -5.15
C ASN A 31 -10.79 5.45 -5.33
N GLN A 32 -10.47 4.52 -4.42
CA GLN A 32 -10.95 3.14 -4.46
C GLN A 32 -11.98 2.88 -3.38
N GLN A 33 -12.80 1.86 -3.61
CA GLN A 33 -13.73 1.35 -2.60
C GLN A 33 -12.93 0.91 -1.36
N GLN A 34 -13.26 1.52 -0.22
CA GLN A 34 -12.61 1.22 1.05
C GLN A 34 -13.43 0.22 1.87
N TYR A 35 -12.72 -0.48 2.74
CA TYR A 35 -13.26 -1.49 3.64
C TYR A 35 -12.78 -1.25 5.05
N HIS A 36 -13.64 -1.46 6.04
CA HIS A 36 -13.30 -1.43 7.45
C HIS A 36 -13.25 -2.85 8.00
N GLN A 37 -12.35 -3.09 8.95
CA GLN A 37 -12.20 -4.39 9.59
C GLN A 37 -12.61 -4.30 11.07
N PRO A 38 -13.90 -4.48 11.40
CA PRO A 38 -14.38 -4.41 12.78
C PRO A 38 -13.90 -5.62 13.60
N THR A 39 -13.72 -6.77 12.96
CA THR A 39 -13.14 -7.98 13.56
C THR A 39 -12.06 -8.56 12.65
N PRO A 40 -11.00 -9.18 13.19
CA PRO A 40 -9.93 -9.77 12.38
C PRO A 40 -10.49 -10.73 11.33
N GLY A 41 -10.10 -10.52 10.07
CA GLY A 41 -10.55 -11.31 8.92
C GLY A 41 -11.91 -10.91 8.31
N ASN A 42 -12.70 -10.04 8.95
CA ASN A 42 -13.98 -9.58 8.40
C ASN A 42 -13.86 -8.17 7.84
N TYR A 43 -14.06 -8.00 6.53
CA TYR A 43 -13.95 -6.71 5.85
C TYR A 43 -15.32 -6.27 5.35
N VAL A 44 -15.80 -5.14 5.85
CA VAL A 44 -17.09 -4.55 5.46
C VAL A 44 -16.86 -3.33 4.59
N MET A 45 -17.66 -3.17 3.53
CA MET A 45 -17.58 -1.98 2.67
C MET A 45 -17.93 -0.73 3.47
N THR A 46 -17.08 0.28 3.37
CA THR A 46 -17.36 1.61 3.92
C THR A 46 -18.00 2.48 2.85
N GLY A 47 -18.76 3.49 3.27
CA GLY A 47 -19.31 4.49 2.35
C GLY A 47 -18.25 5.46 1.81
N THR A 48 -18.66 6.69 1.52
CA THR A 48 -17.77 7.75 1.03
C THR A 48 -17.02 8.41 2.19
N TRP A 49 -15.70 8.56 2.06
CA TRP A 49 -14.87 9.24 3.06
C TRP A 49 -15.30 10.70 3.24
N GLY A 50 -15.37 11.17 4.50
CA GLY A 50 -15.84 12.51 4.85
C GLY A 50 -17.35 12.68 4.85
N ILE A 51 -18.11 11.70 4.34
CA ILE A 51 -19.58 11.68 4.36
C ILE A 51 -20.06 10.63 5.35
N ASN A 52 -19.70 9.36 5.11
CA ASN A 52 -20.16 8.21 5.91
C ASN A 52 -19.17 7.80 7.01
N TYR A 53 -17.90 8.18 6.87
CA TYR A 53 -16.88 7.87 7.86
C TYR A 53 -15.69 8.82 7.75
N TYR A 54 -14.92 8.90 8.83
CA TYR A 54 -13.61 9.51 8.85
C TYR A 54 -12.62 8.63 9.62
N CYS A 55 -11.33 8.94 9.47
CA CYS A 55 -10.26 8.28 10.21
C CYS A 55 -9.62 9.34 11.10
N ALA A 56 -9.81 9.24 12.41
CA ALA A 56 -9.30 10.18 13.39
C ALA A 56 -8.30 9.51 14.35
N GLY A 57 -7.44 10.29 14.99
CA GLY A 57 -6.60 9.80 16.10
C GLY A 57 -5.28 9.11 15.74
N GLY A 58 -4.85 9.13 14.48
CA GLY A 58 -3.46 8.83 14.08
C GLY A 58 -2.96 7.39 14.30
N ALA A 59 -1.76 7.10 13.76
CA ALA A 59 -1.08 5.80 13.83
C ALA A 59 -0.93 5.28 15.28
N PRO A 60 -0.85 3.95 15.51
CA PRO A 60 -0.47 2.89 14.56
C PRO A 60 -1.62 2.08 13.95
N ALA A 61 -2.88 2.40 14.25
CA ALA A 61 -4.01 1.61 13.78
C ALA A 61 -4.30 1.84 12.28
N THR A 62 -4.62 0.77 11.56
CA THR A 62 -5.19 0.85 10.20
C THR A 62 -6.69 1.10 10.32
N CYS A 63 -7.15 2.21 9.73
CA CYS A 63 -8.55 2.60 9.72
C CYS A 63 -9.35 1.82 8.66
N THR A 64 -8.80 1.79 7.45
CA THR A 64 -9.42 1.19 6.27
C THR A 64 -8.42 0.48 5.39
N TYR A 65 -8.95 -0.48 4.65
CA TYR A 65 -8.25 -1.33 3.72
C TYR A 65 -8.81 -1.15 2.30
N ILE A 66 -8.00 -1.43 1.30
CA ILE A 66 -8.43 -1.57 -0.09
C ILE A 66 -8.21 -3.00 -0.54
N LEU A 67 -9.08 -3.51 -1.40
CA LEU A 67 -8.87 -4.81 -2.05
C LEU A 67 -7.95 -4.59 -3.25
N ASN A 68 -6.72 -5.08 -3.18
CA ASN A 68 -5.79 -5.00 -4.30
C ASN A 68 -6.28 -5.94 -5.42
N PRO A 69 -6.61 -5.43 -6.62
CA PRO A 69 -7.20 -6.25 -7.68
C PRO A 69 -6.20 -7.26 -8.28
N PHE A 70 -4.90 -7.11 -8.04
CA PHE A 70 -3.85 -7.99 -8.56
C PHE A 70 -3.52 -9.13 -7.61
N THR A 71 -3.46 -8.85 -6.31
CA THR A 71 -3.14 -9.86 -5.28
C THR A 71 -4.38 -10.47 -4.65
N GLN A 72 -5.55 -9.85 -4.84
CA GLN A 72 -6.80 -10.16 -4.13
C GLN A 72 -6.65 -10.13 -2.60
N GLN A 73 -5.72 -9.32 -2.10
CA GLN A 73 -5.46 -9.14 -0.67
C GLN A 73 -5.91 -7.76 -0.22
N PHE A 74 -6.36 -7.68 1.03
CA PHE A 74 -6.68 -6.41 1.68
C PHE A 74 -5.40 -5.74 2.14
N GLU A 75 -5.14 -4.54 1.61
CA GLU A 75 -3.97 -3.74 1.93
C GLU A 75 -4.38 -2.49 2.72
N PRO A 76 -3.60 -2.07 3.73
CA PRO A 76 -3.89 -0.89 4.53
C PRO A 76 -3.86 0.38 3.67
N CYS A 77 -4.89 1.21 3.77
CA CYS A 77 -5.01 2.48 3.04
C CYS A 77 -4.89 3.69 3.96
N ARG A 78 -5.86 3.89 4.86
CA ARG A 78 -5.87 5.02 5.80
C ARG A 78 -5.45 4.55 7.18
N VAL A 79 -4.76 5.42 7.88
CA VAL A 79 -4.37 5.23 9.29
C VAL A 79 -5.28 6.01 10.22
N GLY A 80 -5.41 5.53 11.45
CA GLY A 80 -6.27 6.10 12.49
C GLY A 80 -7.36 5.13 12.94
N PHE A 81 -8.24 5.61 13.79
CA PHE A 81 -9.43 4.92 14.25
C PHE A 81 -10.58 5.20 13.29
N TYR A 82 -11.25 4.13 12.86
CA TYR A 82 -12.46 4.24 12.05
C TYR A 82 -13.57 4.87 12.88
N THR A 83 -14.10 6.00 12.41
CA THR A 83 -15.25 6.67 13.03
C THR A 83 -16.36 6.81 12.00
N PRO A 84 -17.47 6.06 12.13
CA PRO A 84 -18.64 6.27 11.29
C PRO A 84 -19.27 7.63 11.62
N ASN A 85 -19.83 8.27 10.59
CA ASN A 85 -20.52 9.55 10.69
C ASN A 85 -22.04 9.34 10.52
#